data_AF-A0AA35CIH9-F1
#
_entry.id   AF-A0AA35CIH9-F1
#
_cell.length_a   1.000
_cell.length_b   1.000
_cell.length_c   1.000
_cell.angle_alpha   90.00
_cell.angle_beta   90.00
_cell.angle_gamma   90.00
#
_symmetry.space_group_name_H-M   'P 1'
#
loop_
_entity.id
_entity.type
_entity.pdbx_description
1 polymer ?
#
loop_
_entity_poly.entity_id
_entity_poly.type
_entity_poly.pdbx_seq_one_letter_code
_entity_poly.pdbx_strand_id
1 'polypeptide(L)'
;MRRLLVRVLAAFPLLVAALAGASAAWAAAPPVVQGAARLVNEATSWLLLLVPGTGGSMLAYHALMRNVDPDETNVQRHNSAMRKVLIGTAIAETAAGTINWLSGYFQ
;
A
#
# COMPACT_ATOMS: atom_id res chain seq x y z
N MET A 1 49.86 7.74 37.02
CA MET A 1 49.42 8.19 35.68
C MET A 1 49.57 7.12 34.58
N ARG A 2 50.74 6.47 34.44
CA ARG A 2 50.99 5.44 33.39
C ARG A 2 50.01 4.25 33.38
N ARG A 3 49.59 3.74 34.56
CA ARG A 3 48.60 2.65 34.67
C ARG A 3 47.17 3.07 34.30
N LEU A 4 46.85 4.37 34.42
CA LEU A 4 45.55 4.94 34.06
C LEU A 4 45.48 5.14 32.53
N LEU A 5 46.56 5.65 31.93
CA LEU A 5 46.70 5.79 30.48
C LEU A 5 46.56 4.45 29.73
N VAL A 6 47.20 3.38 30.23
CA VAL A 6 47.10 2.04 29.61
C VAL A 6 45.68 1.48 29.69
N ARG A 7 44.94 1.74 30.78
CA ARG A 7 43.55 1.29 30.94
C ARG A 7 42.59 2.05 30.02
N VAL A 8 42.79 3.36 29.85
CA VAL A 8 41.98 4.19 28.94
C VAL A 8 42.25 3.82 27.48
N LEU A 9 43.51 3.63 27.09
CA LEU A 9 43.90 3.17 25.75
C LEU A 9 43.37 1.77 25.42
N ALA A 10 43.33 0.86 26.39
CA ALA A 10 42.78 -0.49 26.20
C ALA A 10 41.23 -0.51 26.15
N ALA A 11 40.56 0.43 26.83
CA ALA A 11 39.09 0.55 26.82
C ALA A 11 38.56 1.26 25.56
N PHE A 12 39.37 2.08 24.90
CA PHE A 12 39.00 2.81 23.69
C PHE A 12 38.53 1.92 22.51
N PRO A 13 39.22 0.82 22.14
CA PRO A 13 38.74 -0.07 21.07
C PRO A 13 37.45 -0.82 21.45
N LEU A 14 37.26 -1.13 22.73
CA LEU A 14 36.02 -1.74 23.24
C LEU A 14 34.82 -0.78 23.17
N LEU A 15 35.04 0.50 23.46
CA LEU A 15 34.04 1.57 23.30
C LEU A 15 33.66 1.76 21.82
N VAL A 16 34.63 1.77 20.92
CA VAL A 16 34.41 1.90 19.47
C VAL A 16 33.63 0.68 18.93
N ALA A 17 33.98 -0.54 19.38
CA ALA A 17 33.24 -1.75 19.01
C ALA A 17 31.79 -1.76 19.54
N ALA A 18 31.56 -1.27 20.76
CA ALA A 18 30.23 -1.14 21.34
C ALA A 18 29.37 -0.10 20.60
N LEU A 19 29.97 1.01 20.18
CA LEU A 19 29.29 2.04 19.37
C LEU A 19 29.01 1.55 17.93
N ALA A 20 29.89 0.74 17.35
CA ALA A 20 29.70 0.17 16.03
C ALA A 20 28.62 -0.93 15.99
N GLY A 21 28.47 -1.71 17.07
CA GLY A 21 27.45 -2.77 17.18
C GLY A 21 26.03 -2.24 17.49
N ALA A 22 25.91 -1.02 18.01
CA ALA A 22 24.62 -0.42 18.37
C ALA A 22 23.77 -0.02 17.14
N SER A 23 24.38 0.17 15.96
CA SER A 23 23.67 0.62 14.76
C SER A 23 22.86 -0.49 14.06
N ALA A 24 23.26 -1.75 14.20
CA ALA A 24 22.65 -2.87 13.46
C ALA A 24 21.28 -3.30 14.02
N ALA A 25 21.08 -3.17 15.34
CA ALA A 25 19.83 -3.58 15.99
C ALA A 25 18.63 -2.66 15.68
N TRP A 26 18.90 -1.42 15.26
CA TRP A 26 17.88 -0.41 14.93
C TRP A 26 17.72 -0.22 13.41
N ALA A 27 18.64 -0.77 12.60
CA ALA A 27 18.62 -0.60 11.15
C ALA A 27 17.65 -1.55 10.42
N ALA A 28 17.19 -2.62 11.07
CA ALA A 28 16.27 -3.59 10.47
C ALA A 28 14.89 -3.52 11.12
N ALA A 29 13.87 -3.08 10.37
CA ALA A 29 12.48 -3.17 10.80
C ALA A 29 12.14 -4.63 11.15
N PRO A 30 11.35 -4.92 12.20
CA PRO A 30 10.99 -6.29 12.57
C PRO A 30 10.36 -7.05 11.39
N PRO A 31 10.61 -8.36 11.22
CA PRO A 31 10.11 -9.14 10.09
C PRO A 31 8.59 -9.07 9.90
N VAL A 32 7.85 -8.95 11.01
CA VAL A 32 6.38 -8.79 11.00
C VAL A 32 5.96 -7.46 10.35
N VAL A 33 6.69 -6.38 10.62
CA VAL A 33 6.42 -5.05 10.04
C VAL A 33 6.74 -5.07 8.54
N GLN A 34 7.85 -5.70 8.15
CA GLN A 34 8.19 -5.87 6.73
C GLN A 34 7.17 -6.73 5.98
N GLY A 35 6.71 -7.83 6.59
CA GLY A 35 5.68 -8.70 6.02
C GLY A 35 4.34 -7.99 5.84
N ALA A 36 3.91 -7.22 6.84
CA ALA A 36 2.69 -6.41 6.76
C ALA A 36 2.77 -5.34 5.66
N ALA A 37 3.90 -4.64 5.55
CA ALA A 37 4.11 -3.63 4.50
C ALA A 37 4.05 -4.25 3.09
N ARG A 38 4.62 -5.45 2.90
CA ARG A 38 4.53 -6.19 1.62
C ARG A 38 3.10 -6.61 1.31
N LEU A 39 2.38 -7.16 2.28
CA LEU A 39 0.98 -7.57 2.11
C LEU A 39 0.10 -6.39 1.68
N VAL A 40 0.25 -5.23 2.32
CA VAL A 40 -0.51 -4.03 1.95
C VAL A 40 -0.17 -3.59 0.53
N ASN A 41 1.12 -3.51 0.19
CA ASN A 41 1.54 -3.08 -1.16
C ASN A 41 1.04 -4.04 -2.26
N GLU A 42 1.17 -5.35 -2.04
CA GLU A 42 0.65 -6.37 -2.96
C GLU A 42 -0.87 -6.29 -3.09
N ALA A 43 -1.61 -6.24 -1.99
CA ALA A 43 -3.06 -6.15 -2.01
C ALA A 43 -3.54 -4.89 -2.73
N THR A 44 -2.93 -3.74 -2.44
CA THR A 44 -3.26 -2.48 -3.09
C THR A 44 -2.94 -2.50 -4.59
N SER A 45 -1.83 -3.13 -4.99
CA SER A 45 -1.48 -3.32 -6.41
C SER A 45 -2.52 -4.16 -7.16
N TRP A 46 -3.01 -5.24 -6.53
CA TRP A 46 -4.09 -6.04 -7.10
C TRP A 46 -5.40 -5.26 -7.20
N LEU A 47 -5.73 -4.43 -6.21
CA LEU A 47 -6.93 -3.58 -6.25
C LEU A 47 -6.88 -2.60 -7.42
N LEU A 48 -5.76 -1.92 -7.63
CA LEU A 48 -5.57 -0.99 -8.75
C LEU A 48 -5.70 -1.64 -10.13
N LEU A 49 -5.52 -2.96 -10.22
CA LEU A 49 -5.72 -3.71 -11.46
C LEU A 49 -7.16 -4.24 -11.59
N LEU A 50 -7.71 -4.80 -10.52
CA LEU A 50 -9.01 -5.48 -10.54
C LEU A 50 -10.18 -4.50 -10.54
N VAL A 51 -10.09 -3.39 -9.82
CA VAL A 51 -11.17 -2.39 -9.73
C VAL A 51 -11.50 -1.78 -11.10
N PRO A 52 -10.56 -1.33 -11.94
CA PRO A 52 -10.90 -0.81 -13.26
C PRO A 52 -11.40 -1.92 -14.19
N GLY A 53 -10.86 -3.13 -14.08
CA GLY A 53 -11.33 -4.28 -14.88
C GLY A 53 -12.77 -4.68 -14.57
N THR A 54 -13.08 -4.87 -13.28
CA THR A 54 -14.43 -5.25 -12.81
C THR A 54 -15.42 -4.09 -12.92
N GLY A 55 -14.98 -2.87 -12.66
CA GLY A 55 -15.76 -1.65 -12.85
C GLY A 55 -16.15 -1.43 -14.30
N GLY A 56 -15.18 -1.56 -15.21
CA GLY A 56 -15.40 -1.47 -16.65
C GLY A 56 -16.33 -2.56 -17.17
N SER A 57 -16.19 -3.80 -16.70
CA SER A 57 -17.07 -4.90 -17.12
C SER A 57 -18.51 -4.73 -16.61
N MET A 58 -18.71 -4.28 -15.36
CA MET A 58 -20.05 -3.95 -14.84
C MET A 58 -20.68 -2.77 -15.58
N LEU A 59 -19.88 -1.75 -15.90
CA LEU A 59 -20.35 -0.62 -16.70
C LEU A 59 -20.78 -1.08 -18.10
N ALA A 60 -19.99 -1.93 -18.75
CA ALA A 60 -20.31 -2.51 -20.05
C ALA A 60 -21.57 -3.37 -20.01
N TYR A 61 -21.76 -4.19 -18.96
CA TYR A 61 -22.97 -4.98 -18.77
C TYR A 61 -24.22 -4.11 -18.67
N HIS A 62 -24.22 -3.08 -17.82
CA HIS A 62 -25.37 -2.20 -17.70
C HIS A 62 -25.60 -1.34 -18.96
N ALA A 63 -24.53 -0.95 -19.65
CA ALA A 63 -24.62 -0.25 -20.92
C ALA A 63 -25.17 -1.14 -22.05
N LEU A 64 -24.93 -2.45 -22.02
CA LEU A 64 -25.54 -3.41 -22.94
C LEU A 64 -27.02 -3.61 -22.59
N MET A 65 -27.32 -3.89 -21.32
CA MET A 65 -28.67 -4.26 -20.90
C MET A 65 -29.68 -3.13 -21.11
N ARG A 66 -29.27 -1.86 -20.95
CA ARG A 66 -30.13 -0.70 -21.27
C ARG A 66 -30.53 -0.63 -22.75
N ASN A 67 -29.75 -1.21 -23.66
CA ASN A 67 -30.04 -1.20 -25.10
C ASN A 67 -30.92 -2.39 -25.51
N VAL A 68 -30.90 -3.47 -24.72
CA VAL A 68 -31.67 -4.70 -24.99
C VAL A 68 -33.10 -4.58 -24.47
N ASP A 69 -33.29 -3.89 -23.34
CA ASP A 69 -34.59 -3.64 -22.74
C ASP A 69 -34.85 -2.11 -22.70
N PRO A 70 -35.53 -1.56 -23.73
CA PRO A 70 -35.71 -0.13 -23.89
C PRO A 70 -36.83 0.45 -23.03
N ASP A 71 -37.45 -0.34 -22.14
CA ASP A 71 -38.46 0.17 -21.22
C ASP A 71 -37.87 1.29 -20.35
N GLU A 72 -38.53 2.44 -20.33
CA GLU A 72 -38.01 3.66 -19.70
C GLU A 72 -37.63 3.45 -18.22
N THR A 73 -38.41 2.62 -17.52
CA THR A 73 -38.14 2.25 -16.12
C THR A 73 -36.84 1.43 -15.99
N ASN A 74 -36.58 0.48 -16.90
CA ASN A 74 -35.40 -0.38 -16.86
C ASN A 74 -34.15 0.39 -17.31
N VAL A 75 -34.28 1.26 -18.31
CA VAL A 75 -33.22 2.19 -18.72
C VAL A 75 -32.79 3.09 -17.56
N GLN A 76 -33.74 3.69 -16.82
CA GLN A 76 -33.42 4.53 -15.66
C GLN A 76 -32.71 3.76 -14.54
N ARG A 77 -33.11 2.50 -14.30
CA ARG A 77 -32.44 1.61 -13.33
C ARG A 77 -31.00 1.34 -13.73
N HIS A 78 -30.76 0.98 -14.99
CA HIS A 78 -29.41 0.74 -15.50
C HIS A 78 -28.54 2.00 -15.49
N ASN A 79 -29.07 3.17 -15.85
CA ASN A 79 -28.34 4.43 -15.75
C ASN A 79 -27.96 4.78 -14.29
N SER A 80 -28.87 4.54 -13.34
CA SER A 80 -28.59 4.72 -11.92
C SER A 80 -27.53 3.73 -11.41
N ALA A 81 -27.57 2.49 -11.87
CA ALA A 81 -26.57 1.47 -11.54
C ALA A 81 -25.19 1.82 -12.11
N MET A 82 -25.10 2.24 -13.38
CA MET A 82 -23.86 2.72 -14.00
C MET A 82 -23.23 3.85 -13.20
N ARG A 83 -24.02 4.83 -12.75
CA ARG A 83 -23.53 5.93 -11.91
C ARG A 83 -22.93 5.41 -10.59
N LYS A 84 -23.60 4.44 -9.93
CA LYS A 84 -23.09 3.84 -8.69
C LYS A 84 -21.78 3.08 -8.91
N VAL A 85 -21.67 2.34 -10.01
CA VAL A 85 -20.43 1.63 -10.39
C VAL A 85 -19.29 2.62 -10.63
N LEU A 86 -19.53 3.70 -11.37
CA LEU A 86 -18.54 4.75 -11.62
C LEU A 86 -18.06 5.42 -10.32
N ILE A 87 -18.97 5.76 -9.42
CA ILE A 87 -18.61 6.37 -8.14
C ILE A 87 -17.85 5.37 -7.26
N GLY A 88 -18.32 4.12 -7.17
CA GLY A 88 -17.68 3.09 -6.36
C GLY A 88 -16.27 2.76 -6.83
N THR A 89 -16.07 2.65 -8.14
CA THR A 89 -14.76 2.39 -8.75
C THR A 89 -13.81 3.57 -8.55
N ALA A 90 -14.27 4.81 -8.73
CA ALA A 90 -13.46 5.99 -8.48
C ALA A 90 -13.01 6.10 -7.00
N ILE A 91 -13.88 5.79 -6.04
CA ILE A 91 -13.54 5.80 -4.62
C ILE A 91 -12.52 4.71 -4.31
N ALA A 92 -12.73 3.49 -4.83
CA ALA A 92 -11.82 2.37 -4.61
C ALA A 92 -10.43 2.63 -5.19
N GLU A 93 -10.35 3.17 -6.42
CA GLU A 93 -9.09 3.59 -7.05
C GLU A 93 -8.38 4.69 -6.25
N THR A 94 -9.13 5.68 -5.77
CA THR A 94 -8.54 6.79 -5.00
C THR A 94 -8.00 6.28 -3.66
N ALA A 95 -8.74 5.40 -2.98
CA ALA A 95 -8.31 4.80 -1.72
C ALA A 95 -7.06 3.92 -1.90
N ALA A 96 -7.09 3.02 -2.89
CA ALA A 96 -5.95 2.16 -3.21
C ALA A 96 -4.73 3.00 -3.64
N GLY A 97 -4.91 3.96 -4.55
CA GLY A 97 -3.84 4.85 -5.00
C GLY A 97 -3.20 5.64 -3.87
N THR A 98 -4.01 6.15 -2.93
CA THR A 98 -3.50 6.89 -1.76
C THR A 98 -2.65 5.99 -0.85
N ILE A 99 -3.09 4.75 -0.59
CA ILE A 99 -2.33 3.78 0.22
C ILE A 99 -1.01 3.42 -0.48
N ASN A 100 -1.02 3.21 -1.80
CA ASN A 100 0.18 2.90 -2.56
C ASN A 100 1.18 4.07 -2.54
N TRP A 101 0.70 5.29 -2.76
CA TRP A 101 1.51 6.50 -2.71
C TRP A 101 2.15 6.70 -1.33
N LEU A 102 1.36 6.54 -0.26
CA LEU A 102 1.86 6.65 1.11
C LEU A 102 2.88 5.56 1.43
N SER A 103 2.64 4.33 0.99
CA SER A 103 3.56 3.21 1.20
C SER A 103 4.89 3.44 0.49
N GLY A 104 4.87 4.00 -0.72
CA GLY A 104 6.10 4.36 -1.45
C GLY A 104 6.93 5.47 -0.80
N TYR A 105 6.36 6.30 0.06
CA TYR A 105 7.12 7.32 0.81
C TYR A 105 7.94 6.72 1.96
N PHE A 106 7.49 5.62 2.57
CA PHE A 106 8.14 4.98 3.73
C PHE A 106 9.00 3.77 3.38
N GLN A 107 9.09 3.41 2.10
CA GLN A 107 9.98 2.39 1.55
C GLN A 107 11.32 3.01 1.13
#